data_AF-A0A5E4HGK9-F1
#
_entry.id   AF-A0A5E4HGK9-F1
#
_cell.length_a   1.000
_cell.length_b   1.000
_cell.length_c   1.000
_cell.angle_alpha   90.00
_cell.angle_beta   90.00
_cell.angle_gamma   90.00
#
_symmetry.space_group_name_H-M   'P 1'
#
loop_
_entity.id
_entity.type
_entity.pdbx_description
1 polymer ?
#
loop_
_entity_poly.entity_id
_entity_poly.type
_entity_poly.pdbx_seq_one_letter_code
_entity_poly.pdbx_strand_id
1 'polypeptide(L)'
;MSETMVDMGVDPQSIPERMTSEQLQWWILFTIAVAGKTAKTIETKMRAFMALNPSIATDPFGIVKAMIIRGKLGHNLRKVKLGKYKLLNKGFRAALELDLDLLARADYPHALALLSAIPGLGPKGSRMVMMYAFPSHANQWVVLDVHILRWLRQQGIEAPKATPPEGRTYQRLEREFKKLADDRNMTTRQLDTEIWAAYSRK
;
A
#
# COMPACT_ATOMS: atom_id res chain seq x y z
N MET A 1 24.30 21.40 -8.70
CA MET A 1 24.31 20.21 -9.59
C MET A 1 23.18 19.31 -9.15
N SER A 2 22.02 19.49 -9.78
CA SER A 2 20.77 18.78 -9.48
C SER A 2 20.43 17.94 -10.69
N GLU A 3 20.80 16.67 -10.66
CA GLU A 3 20.43 15.72 -11.71
C GLU A 3 20.25 14.33 -11.10
N THR A 4 19.09 13.74 -11.41
CA THR A 4 18.67 12.34 -11.19
C THR A 4 18.63 11.81 -9.76
N MET A 5 17.70 12.33 -8.95
CA MET A 5 16.96 11.40 -8.08
C MET A 5 16.10 10.54 -8.98
N VAL A 6 16.44 9.25 -9.11
CA VAL A 6 15.54 8.22 -9.67
C VAL A 6 14.18 8.40 -9.01
N ASP A 7 13.11 8.52 -9.81
CA ASP A 7 11.75 8.59 -9.27
C ASP A 7 11.39 7.23 -8.65
N MET A 8 11.81 7.04 -7.40
CA MET A 8 11.50 5.87 -6.58
C MET A 8 10.02 5.82 -6.17
N GLY A 9 9.30 6.93 -6.36
CA GLY A 9 7.95 7.08 -5.90
C GLY A 9 6.96 6.40 -6.82
N VAL A 10 6.08 5.59 -6.26
CA VAL A 10 4.87 5.15 -6.97
C VAL A 10 3.79 6.20 -6.75
N ASP A 11 3.34 6.82 -7.84
CA ASP A 11 2.14 7.65 -7.84
C ASP A 11 0.90 6.74 -7.69
N PRO A 12 0.09 6.90 -6.62
CA PRO A 12 -1.12 6.11 -6.44
C PRO A 12 -2.18 6.33 -7.52
N GLN A 13 -2.06 7.38 -8.35
CA GLN A 13 -2.92 7.62 -9.51
C GLN A 13 -2.36 7.01 -10.81
N SER A 14 -1.11 6.56 -10.81
CA SER A 14 -0.41 5.98 -11.96
C SER A 14 0.48 4.83 -11.50
N ILE A 15 -0.15 3.74 -11.05
CA ILE A 15 0.55 2.59 -10.48
C ILE A 15 1.16 1.76 -11.63
N PRO A 16 2.49 1.50 -11.63
CA PRO A 16 3.15 0.77 -12.70
C PRO A 16 2.66 -0.68 -12.74
N GLU A 17 2.63 -1.28 -13.92
CA GLU A 17 2.22 -2.68 -14.08
C GLU A 17 3.07 -3.62 -13.23
N ARG A 18 4.40 -3.43 -13.22
CA ARG A 18 5.36 -4.14 -12.37
C ARG A 18 6.22 -3.15 -11.59
N MET A 19 6.42 -3.41 -10.30
CA MET A 19 7.28 -2.59 -9.45
C MET A 19 8.74 -3.07 -9.49
N THR A 20 9.69 -2.14 -9.50
CA THR A 20 11.09 -2.42 -9.12
C THR A 20 11.21 -2.68 -7.62
N SER A 21 12.39 -3.09 -7.16
CA SER A 21 12.65 -3.29 -5.71
C SER A 21 12.43 -1.99 -4.93
N GLU A 22 12.93 -0.86 -5.45
CA GLU A 22 12.78 0.46 -4.83
C GLU A 22 11.31 0.89 -4.80
N GLN A 23 10.56 0.65 -5.89
CA GLN A 23 9.14 0.94 -5.94
C GLN A 23 8.32 0.07 -4.98
N LEU A 24 8.67 -1.21 -4.82
CA LEU A 24 8.06 -2.10 -3.83
C LEU A 24 8.30 -1.61 -2.40
N GLN A 25 9.56 -1.27 -2.07
CA GLN A 25 9.91 -0.69 -0.77
C GLN A 25 9.14 0.61 -0.50
N TRP A 26 9.09 1.51 -1.48
CA TRP A 26 8.28 2.72 -1.41
C TRP A 26 6.81 2.39 -1.15
N TRP A 27 6.24 1.44 -1.91
CA TRP A 27 4.84 1.07 -1.83
C TRP A 27 4.45 0.52 -0.46
N ILE A 28 5.32 -0.29 0.15
CA ILE A 28 5.11 -0.81 1.52
C ILE A 28 5.08 0.35 2.52
N LEU A 29 6.08 1.25 2.50
CA LEU A 29 6.13 2.40 3.42
C LEU A 29 4.95 3.36 3.19
N PHE A 30 4.58 3.60 1.94
CA PHE A 30 3.43 4.40 1.57
C PHE A 30 2.13 3.79 2.10
N THR A 31 1.95 2.48 1.96
CA THR A 31 0.74 1.78 2.43
C THR A 31 0.59 1.87 3.96
N ILE A 32 1.69 1.79 4.70
CA ILE A 32 1.69 2.05 6.16
C ILE A 32 1.28 3.51 6.45
N ALA A 33 1.80 4.46 5.66
CA ALA A 33 1.59 5.90 5.89
C ALA A 33 0.18 6.39 5.53
N VAL A 34 -0.45 5.81 4.51
CA VAL A 34 -1.72 6.25 3.92
C VAL A 34 -2.94 5.77 4.69
N ALA A 35 -2.80 4.80 5.60
CA ALA A 35 -3.92 4.22 6.34
C ALA A 35 -4.82 5.30 6.99
N GLY A 36 -6.05 5.45 6.45
CA GLY A 36 -7.06 6.42 6.88
C GLY A 36 -6.77 7.87 6.49
N LYS A 37 -6.03 8.12 5.39
CA LYS A 37 -5.66 9.46 4.89
C LYS A 37 -5.77 9.50 3.37
N THR A 38 -5.78 10.72 2.81
CA THR A 38 -5.78 10.94 1.35
C THR A 38 -4.46 10.52 0.73
N ALA A 39 -4.52 9.65 -0.29
CA ALA A 39 -3.36 9.10 -0.99
C ALA A 39 -2.43 10.21 -1.54
N LYS A 40 -2.98 11.17 -2.28
CA LYS A 40 -2.23 12.30 -2.87
C LYS A 40 -1.46 13.11 -1.83
N THR A 41 -2.10 13.48 -0.72
CA THR A 41 -1.44 14.22 0.37
C THR A 41 -0.30 13.43 1.00
N ILE A 42 -0.46 12.11 1.12
CA ILE A 42 0.56 11.26 1.72
C ILE A 42 1.72 11.01 0.76
N GLU A 43 1.45 10.85 -0.52
CA GLU A 43 2.49 10.74 -1.55
C GLU A 43 3.40 11.97 -1.53
N THR A 44 2.84 13.18 -1.53
CA THR A 44 3.63 14.42 -1.50
C THR A 44 4.48 14.52 -0.22
N LYS A 45 3.91 14.13 0.92
CA LYS A 45 4.64 14.13 2.20
C LYS A 45 5.70 13.03 2.28
N MET A 46 5.46 11.87 1.67
CA MET A 46 6.44 10.79 1.57
C MET A 46 7.62 11.22 0.70
N ARG A 47 7.38 11.93 -0.40
CA ARG A 47 8.47 12.51 -1.22
C ARG A 47 9.29 13.51 -0.42
N ALA A 48 8.63 14.45 0.27
CA ALA A 48 9.30 15.39 1.16
C ALA A 48 10.07 14.68 2.28
N PHE A 49 9.55 13.56 2.80
CA PHE A 49 10.22 12.75 3.82
C PHE A 49 11.47 12.08 3.27
N MET A 50 11.41 11.45 2.10
CA MET A 50 12.57 10.84 1.46
C MET A 50 13.62 11.86 1.04
N ALA A 51 13.23 13.09 0.69
CA ALA A 51 14.16 14.19 0.43
C ALA A 51 14.96 14.64 1.67
N LEU A 52 14.58 14.22 2.88
CA LEU A 52 15.40 14.40 4.09
C LEU A 52 16.49 13.32 4.23
N ASN A 53 16.78 12.59 3.15
CA ASN A 53 17.76 11.51 3.08
C ASN A 53 19.10 11.97 3.68
N PRO A 54 19.54 11.36 4.79
CA PRO A 54 20.77 11.76 5.44
C PRO A 54 22.01 11.06 4.84
N SER A 55 21.85 10.12 3.89
CA SER A 55 22.92 9.26 3.40
C SER A 55 23.01 9.21 1.87
N ILE A 56 23.99 8.47 1.36
CA ILE A 56 24.12 8.13 -0.06
C ILE A 56 23.15 7.02 -0.50
N ALA A 57 22.36 6.46 0.42
CA ALA A 57 21.43 5.38 0.08
C ALA A 57 20.40 5.90 -0.91
N THR A 58 20.14 5.12 -1.96
CA THR A 58 19.24 5.49 -3.05
C THR A 58 17.96 4.68 -3.06
N ASP A 59 17.76 3.77 -2.10
CA ASP A 59 16.55 2.95 -1.96
C ASP A 59 15.74 3.36 -0.70
N PRO A 60 14.39 3.28 -0.73
CA PRO A 60 13.56 3.74 0.38
C PRO A 60 13.84 3.09 1.73
N PHE A 61 14.14 1.78 1.77
CA PHE A 61 14.48 1.10 3.03
C PHE A 61 15.83 1.56 3.56
N GLY A 62 16.84 1.69 2.70
CA GLY A 62 18.15 2.23 3.03
C GLY A 62 18.08 3.64 3.61
N ILE A 63 17.25 4.51 3.02
CA ILE A 63 17.01 5.87 3.53
C ILE A 63 16.41 5.84 4.94
N VAL A 64 15.36 5.04 5.15
CA VAL A 64 14.73 4.89 6.48
C VAL A 64 15.71 4.29 7.50
N LYS A 65 16.51 3.29 7.10
CA LYS A 65 17.53 2.66 7.95
C LYS A 65 18.57 3.68 8.40
N ALA A 66 19.04 4.53 7.48
CA ALA A 66 19.98 5.60 7.80
C ALA A 66 19.38 6.61 8.79
N MET A 67 18.09 6.98 8.63
CA MET A 67 17.39 7.84 9.59
C MET A 67 17.23 7.19 10.97
N ILE A 68 17.03 5.86 11.03
CA ILE A 68 16.96 5.10 12.28
C ILE A 68 18.31 5.13 13.00
N ILE A 69 19.39 4.77 12.30
CA ILE A 69 20.74 4.70 12.86
C ILE A 69 21.16 6.05 13.44
N ARG A 70 20.81 7.15 12.77
CA ARG A 70 21.11 8.52 13.23
C ARG A 70 20.14 9.07 14.29
N GLY A 71 19.16 8.29 14.73
CA GLY A 71 18.12 8.74 15.66
C GLY A 71 17.20 9.85 15.12
N LYS A 72 17.13 10.02 13.80
CA LYS A 72 16.38 11.11 13.13
C LYS A 72 15.02 10.70 12.61
N LEU A 73 14.67 9.41 12.55
CA LEU A 73 13.39 8.94 11.98
C LEU A 73 12.17 9.69 12.55
N GLY A 74 12.01 9.73 13.87
CA GLY A 74 10.87 10.39 14.51
C GLY A 74 10.86 11.91 14.30
N HIS A 75 12.03 12.55 14.26
CA HIS A 75 12.16 13.97 13.97
C HIS A 75 11.74 14.29 12.53
N ASN A 76 12.24 13.52 11.56
CA ASN A 76 11.92 13.69 10.14
C ASN A 76 10.44 13.46 9.84
N LEU A 77 9.81 12.44 10.45
CA LEU A 77 8.36 12.20 10.33
C LEU A 77 7.54 13.41 10.81
N ARG A 78 7.95 14.06 11.90
CA ARG A 78 7.32 15.29 12.43
C ARG A 78 7.58 16.50 11.55
N LYS A 79 8.80 16.64 11.04
CA LYS A 79 9.21 17.74 10.15
C LYS A 79 8.30 17.84 8.92
N VAL A 80 7.92 16.71 8.32
CA VAL A 80 7.00 16.66 7.17
C VAL A 80 5.52 16.51 7.54
N LYS A 81 5.19 16.52 8.84
CA LYS A 81 3.82 16.42 9.36
C LYS A 81 3.05 15.19 8.82
N LEU A 82 3.69 14.01 8.80
CA LEU A 82 3.06 12.77 8.34
C LEU A 82 1.96 12.25 9.29
N GLY A 83 1.99 12.63 10.57
CA GLY A 83 1.04 12.18 11.59
C GLY A 83 1.21 10.70 11.98
N LYS A 84 0.44 10.22 12.97
CA LYS A 84 0.52 8.84 13.50
C LYS A 84 1.95 8.38 13.84
N TYR A 85 2.78 9.28 14.37
CA TYR A 85 4.24 9.10 14.50
C TYR A 85 4.66 7.81 15.22
N LYS A 86 3.96 7.44 16.30
CA LYS A 86 4.24 6.19 17.04
C LYS A 86 4.01 4.96 16.15
N LEU A 87 2.92 4.94 15.38
CA LEU A 87 2.59 3.87 14.44
C LEU A 87 3.61 3.81 13.31
N LEU A 88 3.90 4.94 12.66
CA LEU A 88 4.84 4.98 11.53
C LEU A 88 6.25 4.57 11.96
N ASN A 89 6.71 4.99 13.14
CA ASN A 89 8.03 4.59 13.64
C ASN A 89 8.11 3.06 13.82
N LYS A 90 7.10 2.44 14.42
CA LYS A 90 7.04 0.98 14.60
C LYS A 90 6.89 0.25 13.26
N GLY A 91 5.96 0.71 12.42
CA GLY A 91 5.67 0.11 11.11
C GLY A 91 6.85 0.14 10.17
N PHE A 92 7.55 1.28 10.08
CA PHE A 92 8.73 1.39 9.22
C PHE A 92 9.86 0.49 9.71
N ARG A 93 10.10 0.42 11.02
CA ARG A 93 11.09 -0.52 11.59
C ARG A 93 10.74 -1.97 11.26
N ALA A 94 9.49 -2.37 11.42
CA ALA A 94 9.05 -3.73 11.10
C ALA A 94 9.14 -4.02 9.59
N ALA A 95 8.85 -3.04 8.72
CA ALA A 95 8.97 -3.20 7.27
C ALA A 95 10.42 -3.45 6.81
N LEU A 96 11.42 -2.89 7.52
CA LEU A 96 12.83 -3.12 7.22
C LEU A 96 13.29 -4.57 7.50
N GLU A 97 12.56 -5.30 8.33
CA GLU A 97 12.84 -6.71 8.65
C GLU A 97 12.11 -7.68 7.70
N LEU A 98 11.34 -7.17 6.74
CA LEU A 98 10.58 -7.98 5.81
C LEU A 98 11.50 -8.57 4.73
N ASP A 99 11.46 -9.89 4.59
CA ASP A 99 12.07 -10.58 3.46
C ASP A 99 11.18 -10.42 2.21
N LEU A 100 11.61 -9.55 1.29
CA LEU A 100 10.87 -9.23 0.06
C LEU A 100 10.87 -10.40 -0.93
N ASP A 101 11.89 -11.25 -0.90
CA ASP A 101 12.01 -12.43 -1.77
C ASP A 101 11.09 -13.55 -1.29
N LEU A 102 10.94 -13.70 0.03
CA LEU A 102 9.92 -14.57 0.62
C LEU A 102 8.52 -14.03 0.30
N LEU A 103 8.28 -12.72 0.48
CA LEU A 103 6.98 -12.11 0.20
C LEU A 103 6.55 -12.30 -1.27
N ALA A 104 7.49 -12.17 -2.21
CA ALA A 104 7.22 -12.34 -3.64
C ALA A 104 6.78 -13.77 -4.03
N ARG A 105 7.15 -14.77 -3.22
CA ARG A 105 6.91 -16.20 -3.47
C ARG A 105 5.88 -16.80 -2.51
N ALA A 106 5.47 -16.06 -1.49
CA ALA A 106 4.51 -16.51 -0.51
C ALA A 106 3.14 -16.72 -1.15
N ASP A 107 2.46 -17.79 -0.76
CA ASP A 107 1.04 -17.97 -1.07
C ASP A 107 0.17 -16.93 -0.34
N TYR A 108 -1.13 -16.92 -0.65
CA TYR A 108 -2.08 -15.98 -0.08
C TYR A 108 -2.08 -15.93 1.47
N PRO A 109 -2.28 -17.03 2.20
CA PRO A 109 -2.32 -16.97 3.67
C PRO A 109 -0.98 -16.55 4.28
N HIS A 110 0.15 -17.00 3.73
CA HIS A 110 1.47 -16.63 4.26
C HIS A 110 1.79 -15.15 3.99
N ALA A 111 1.54 -14.64 2.79
CA ALA A 111 1.75 -13.23 2.48
C ALA A 111 0.89 -12.31 3.37
N LEU A 112 -0.37 -12.69 3.61
CA LEU A 112 -1.25 -11.94 4.50
C LEU A 112 -0.74 -11.93 5.94
N ALA A 113 -0.22 -13.06 6.44
CA ALA A 113 0.35 -13.16 7.77
C ALA A 113 1.63 -12.29 7.92
N LEU A 114 2.55 -12.36 6.96
CA LEU A 114 3.79 -11.56 6.93
C LEU A 114 3.47 -10.06 6.97
N LEU A 115 2.57 -9.60 6.10
CA LEU A 115 2.24 -8.18 6.00
C LEU A 115 1.42 -7.69 7.20
N SER A 116 0.47 -8.49 7.70
CA SER A 116 -0.38 -8.05 8.82
C SER A 116 0.34 -8.03 10.17
N ALA A 117 1.52 -8.66 10.26
CA ALA A 117 2.42 -8.50 11.41
C ALA A 117 3.05 -7.10 11.49
N ILE A 118 3.09 -6.35 10.39
CA ILE A 118 3.68 -5.01 10.33
C ILE A 118 2.69 -3.98 10.90
N PRO A 119 3.05 -3.23 11.97
CA PRO A 119 2.17 -2.21 12.53
C PRO A 119 1.78 -1.16 11.48
N GLY A 120 0.49 -1.03 11.22
CA GLY A 120 -0.07 -0.09 10.25
C GLY A 120 -0.52 -0.75 8.94
N LEU A 121 -0.20 -2.03 8.72
CA LEU A 121 -0.80 -2.85 7.67
C LEU A 121 -1.90 -3.73 8.27
N GLY A 122 -3.15 -3.29 8.07
CA GLY A 122 -4.32 -4.13 8.31
C GLY A 122 -4.72 -4.93 7.06
N PRO A 123 -5.82 -5.68 7.12
CA PRO A 123 -6.30 -6.55 6.03
C PRO A 123 -6.33 -5.88 4.66
N LYS A 124 -6.81 -4.62 4.60
CA LYS A 124 -6.82 -3.82 3.37
C LYS A 124 -5.42 -3.46 2.87
N GLY A 125 -4.55 -3.00 3.78
CA GLY A 125 -3.20 -2.57 3.44
C GLY A 125 -2.35 -3.73 2.93
N SER A 126 -2.42 -4.87 3.59
CA SER A 126 -1.72 -6.09 3.16
C SER A 126 -2.12 -6.51 1.74
N ARG A 127 -3.43 -6.49 1.44
CA ARG A 127 -3.94 -6.84 0.11
C ARG A 127 -3.60 -5.78 -0.95
N MET A 128 -3.51 -4.51 -0.56
CA MET A 128 -3.06 -3.43 -1.45
C MET A 128 -1.59 -3.57 -1.83
N VAL A 129 -0.72 -3.98 -0.90
CA VAL A 129 0.67 -4.31 -1.24
C VAL A 129 0.69 -5.45 -2.25
N MET A 130 -0.03 -6.55 -1.95
CA MET A 130 0.04 -7.73 -2.80
C MET A 130 -0.56 -7.54 -4.20
N MET A 131 -1.74 -6.92 -4.29
CA MET A 131 -2.43 -6.68 -5.56
C MET A 131 -1.58 -5.87 -6.54
N TYR A 132 -0.93 -4.80 -6.06
CA TYR A 132 -0.25 -3.84 -6.93
C TYR A 132 1.23 -4.14 -7.13
N ALA A 133 1.91 -4.69 -6.13
CA ALA A 133 3.34 -4.96 -6.24
C ALA A 133 3.66 -6.30 -6.90
N PHE A 134 2.72 -7.27 -6.88
CA PHE A 134 2.93 -8.61 -7.44
C PHE A 134 1.84 -8.96 -8.47
N PRO A 135 2.00 -8.56 -9.73
CA PRO A 135 0.97 -8.65 -10.77
C PRO A 135 0.60 -10.10 -11.13
N SER A 136 1.52 -11.05 -10.92
CA SER A 136 1.26 -12.48 -11.05
C SER A 136 0.13 -12.97 -10.12
N HIS A 137 -0.20 -12.21 -9.08
CA HIS A 137 -1.27 -12.49 -8.14
C HIS A 137 -2.48 -11.54 -8.30
N ALA A 138 -2.54 -10.76 -9.39
CA ALA A 138 -3.51 -9.68 -9.57
C ALA A 138 -5.00 -10.10 -9.56
N ASN A 139 -5.30 -11.40 -9.65
CA ASN A 139 -6.65 -12.00 -9.53
C ASN A 139 -6.97 -12.56 -8.14
N GLN A 140 -5.97 -12.66 -7.27
CA GLN A 140 -6.11 -13.32 -5.98
C GLN A 140 -6.51 -12.33 -4.87
N TRP A 141 -6.15 -11.06 -5.03
CA TRP A 141 -6.23 -10.06 -3.97
C TRP A 141 -7.33 -9.05 -4.24
N VAL A 142 -8.09 -8.67 -3.20
CA VAL A 142 -9.15 -7.65 -3.31
C VAL A 142 -9.00 -6.61 -2.21
N VAL A 143 -8.89 -5.34 -2.59
CA VAL A 143 -8.71 -4.22 -1.66
C VAL A 143 -10.07 -3.64 -1.29
N LEU A 144 -10.65 -4.06 -0.17
CA LEU A 144 -11.98 -3.58 0.26
C LEU A 144 -11.87 -2.21 0.95
N ASP A 145 -11.68 -1.16 0.18
CA ASP A 145 -11.75 0.21 0.66
C ASP A 145 -13.18 0.80 0.60
N VAL A 146 -13.35 2.06 1.01
CA VAL A 146 -14.67 2.70 1.04
C VAL A 146 -15.27 2.91 -0.36
N HIS A 147 -14.45 3.06 -1.40
CA HIS A 147 -14.89 3.22 -2.79
C HIS A 147 -15.36 1.88 -3.36
N ILE A 148 -14.59 0.82 -3.15
CA ILE A 148 -14.98 -0.55 -3.52
C ILE A 148 -16.25 -0.97 -2.79
N LEU A 149 -16.34 -0.73 -1.48
CA LEU A 149 -17.55 -1.06 -0.71
C LEU A 149 -18.77 -0.26 -1.19
N ARG A 150 -18.58 1.01 -1.56
CA ARG A 150 -19.64 1.83 -2.17
C ARG A 150 -20.07 1.29 -3.52
N TRP A 151 -19.12 0.89 -4.35
CA TRP A 151 -19.39 0.29 -5.65
C TRP A 151 -20.13 -1.04 -5.51
N LEU A 152 -19.72 -1.93 -4.61
CA LEU A 152 -20.43 -3.20 -4.34
C LEU A 152 -21.90 -2.98 -3.97
N ARG A 153 -22.20 -1.96 -3.14
CA ARG A 153 -23.60 -1.60 -2.84
C ARG A 153 -24.38 -1.14 -4.08
N GLN A 154 -23.73 -0.46 -5.01
CA GLN A 154 -24.36 -0.07 -6.29
C GLN A 154 -24.63 -1.28 -7.20
N GLN A 155 -23.87 -2.37 -7.02
CA GLN A 155 -24.14 -3.66 -7.68
C GLN A 155 -25.21 -4.50 -6.95
N GLY A 156 -25.87 -3.95 -5.93
CA GLY A 156 -26.88 -4.67 -5.13
C GLY A 156 -26.32 -5.60 -4.05
N ILE A 157 -25.00 -5.57 -3.80
CA ILE A 157 -24.37 -6.41 -2.79
C ILE A 157 -24.37 -5.70 -1.44
N GLU A 158 -24.87 -6.37 -0.40
CA GLU A 158 -24.82 -5.87 0.97
C GLU A 158 -23.36 -5.76 1.46
N ALA A 159 -22.91 -4.53 1.69
CA ALA A 159 -21.54 -4.23 2.13
C ALA A 159 -21.49 -3.06 3.13
N PRO A 160 -20.63 -3.15 4.18
CA PRO A 160 -20.53 -2.13 5.23
C PRO A 160 -19.98 -0.79 4.70
N LYS A 161 -20.22 0.31 5.44
CA LYS A 161 -19.71 1.65 5.08
C LYS A 161 -18.20 1.80 5.24
N ALA A 162 -17.57 0.96 6.07
CA ALA A 162 -16.14 0.94 6.31
C ALA A 162 -15.59 -0.48 6.08
N THR A 163 -14.29 -0.57 5.79
CA THR A 163 -13.56 -1.82 5.64
C THR A 163 -13.84 -2.75 6.83
N PRO A 164 -14.42 -3.95 6.63
CA PRO A 164 -14.61 -4.91 7.71
C PRO A 164 -13.25 -5.43 8.22
N PRO A 165 -13.15 -5.89 9.47
CA PRO A 165 -11.98 -6.65 9.90
C PRO A 165 -11.84 -7.95 9.10
N GLU A 166 -10.68 -8.59 9.22
CA GLU A 166 -10.46 -9.93 8.65
C GLU A 166 -11.51 -10.92 9.17
N GLY A 167 -12.00 -11.81 8.30
CA GLY A 167 -12.98 -12.84 8.66
C GLY A 167 -14.08 -13.04 7.62
N ARG A 168 -15.19 -13.63 8.04
CA ARG A 168 -16.26 -14.12 7.15
C ARG A 168 -16.81 -13.02 6.22
N THR A 169 -17.02 -11.81 6.75
CA THR A 169 -17.55 -10.69 5.96
C THR A 169 -16.55 -10.23 4.90
N TYR A 170 -15.28 -10.07 5.27
CA TYR A 170 -14.23 -9.69 4.30
C TYR A 170 -14.16 -10.74 3.19
N GLN A 171 -14.03 -12.02 3.56
CA GLN A 171 -13.91 -13.13 2.61
C GLN A 171 -15.12 -13.27 1.68
N ARG A 172 -16.35 -13.04 2.20
CA ARG A 172 -17.56 -13.02 1.36
C ARG A 172 -17.45 -11.92 0.30
N LEU A 173 -17.14 -10.70 0.71
CA LEU A 173 -17.05 -9.56 -0.20
C LEU A 173 -15.90 -9.71 -1.21
N GLU A 174 -14.78 -10.35 -0.83
CA GLU A 174 -13.73 -10.70 -1.79
C GLU A 174 -14.22 -11.66 -2.88
N ARG A 175 -15.01 -12.69 -2.51
CA ARG A 175 -15.58 -13.62 -3.49
C ARG A 175 -16.56 -12.93 -4.42
N GLU A 176 -17.43 -12.07 -3.89
CA GLU A 176 -18.37 -11.30 -4.71
C GLU A 176 -17.64 -10.37 -5.68
N PHE A 177 -16.60 -9.67 -5.22
CA PHE A 177 -15.80 -8.79 -6.07
C PHE A 177 -15.06 -9.55 -7.17
N LYS A 178 -14.47 -10.71 -6.83
CA LYS A 178 -13.81 -11.59 -7.82
C LYS A 178 -14.79 -12.03 -8.91
N LYS A 179 -15.97 -12.51 -8.52
CA LYS A 179 -17.02 -12.90 -9.47
C LYS A 179 -17.38 -11.74 -10.41
N LEU A 180 -17.55 -10.54 -9.87
CA LEU A 180 -17.87 -9.36 -10.68
C LEU A 180 -16.73 -8.96 -11.63
N ALA A 181 -15.48 -9.20 -11.28
CA ALA A 181 -14.32 -9.01 -12.15
C ALA A 181 -14.30 -10.06 -13.26
N ASP A 182 -14.51 -11.33 -12.92
CA ASP A 182 -14.59 -12.45 -13.86
C ASP A 182 -15.73 -12.25 -14.88
N ASP A 183 -16.93 -11.88 -14.41
CA ASP A 183 -18.11 -11.57 -15.26
C ASP A 183 -17.83 -10.43 -16.26
N ARG A 184 -16.82 -9.59 -15.98
CA ARG A 184 -16.40 -8.46 -16.83
C ARG A 184 -15.15 -8.77 -17.67
N ASN A 185 -14.60 -9.98 -17.59
CA ASN A 185 -13.32 -10.35 -18.19
C ASN A 185 -12.17 -9.41 -17.74
N MET A 186 -12.18 -9.03 -16.46
CA MET A 186 -11.16 -8.16 -15.86
C MET A 186 -10.46 -8.88 -14.71
N THR A 187 -9.18 -8.59 -14.53
CA THR A 187 -8.49 -8.92 -13.28
C THR A 187 -9.05 -8.09 -12.12
N THR A 188 -8.93 -8.59 -10.89
CA THR A 188 -9.37 -7.82 -9.72
C THR A 188 -8.62 -6.48 -9.60
N ARG A 189 -7.35 -6.42 -10.00
CA ARG A 189 -6.57 -5.17 -10.07
C ARG A 189 -7.14 -4.19 -11.11
N GLN A 190 -7.48 -4.65 -12.31
CA GLN A 190 -8.04 -3.79 -13.36
C GLN A 190 -9.38 -3.19 -12.91
N LEU A 191 -10.27 -4.02 -12.37
CA LEU A 191 -11.56 -3.55 -11.88
C LEU A 191 -11.40 -2.56 -10.72
N ASP A 192 -10.51 -2.85 -9.75
CA ASP A 192 -10.22 -1.95 -8.64
C ASP A 192 -9.72 -0.58 -9.15
N THR A 193 -8.76 -0.59 -10.08
CA THR A 193 -8.18 0.61 -10.68
C THR A 193 -9.23 1.45 -11.42
N GLU A 194 -10.13 0.80 -12.18
CA GLU A 194 -11.23 1.48 -12.88
C GLU A 194 -12.20 2.16 -11.89
N ILE A 195 -12.61 1.44 -10.84
CA ILE A 195 -13.50 1.97 -9.81
C ILE A 195 -12.84 3.16 -9.12
N TRP A 196 -11.57 3.03 -8.73
CA TRP A 196 -10.80 4.12 -8.13
C TRP A 196 -10.71 5.36 -9.03
N ALA A 197 -10.45 5.18 -10.32
CA ALA A 197 -10.43 6.26 -11.30
C ALA A 197 -11.79 6.97 -11.41
N ALA A 198 -12.90 6.24 -11.36
CA ALA A 198 -14.24 6.81 -11.39
C ALA A 198 -14.57 7.65 -10.14
N TYR A 199 -14.07 7.26 -8.97
CA TYR A 199 -14.32 7.98 -7.71
C TYR A 199 -13.35 9.12 -7.42
N SER A 200 -12.15 9.10 -7.99
CA SER A 200 -11.13 10.15 -7.82
C SER A 200 -11.30 11.35 -8.77
N ARG A 201 -12.14 11.23 -9.81
CA ARG A 201 -12.50 12.29 -10.76
C ARG A 201 -13.70 13.16 -10.32
N LYS A 202 -14.23 12.94 -9.12
CA LYS A 202 -15.33 13.72 -8.51
C LYS A 202 -14.85 14.42 -7.25
#